data_AF-A0A1Q4FZG7-F1
#
_entry.id   AF-A0A1Q4FZG7-F1
#
_cell.length_a   1.000
_cell.length_b   1.000
_cell.length_c   1.000
_cell.angle_alpha   90.00
_cell.angle_beta   90.00
_cell.angle_gamma   90.00
#
_symmetry.space_group_name_H-M   'P 1'
#
loop_
_entity.id
_entity.type
_entity.pdbx_description
1 polymer ?
#
loop_
_entity_poly.entity_id
_entity_poly.type
_entity_poly.pdbx_seq_one_letter_code
_entity_poly.pdbx_strand_id
1 'polypeptide(L)'
;MTGENPDLEKIAAGIADDAALDWRLLARLDGDAADAGDGLRELSQLAQVFRGLQLKPERTAASKVQFRFAGLDVLEQLGRGAQGEVWRAYDPMLDQEVALKLRHVDSDTLAHHFLAEGRRLARLRHPNIVSVYGAAAQDGRVGLWTELVRGRSLAESLQADGPFAAADAVQIGIELCRGLAAVHRMGLTHGDVKAENVLRDVSGRVVLADFGAAREFERDGVFDPVSGTRQYLAPEVLAGDNPGPASDQFALGVLLYRLLTGRYPYAADDLDGLRQQQLAELRTPLRELRPDLPRALPRAIERALAPDPARRHAGVLVLLAALEAALRPWRMQALHWAGVAAVVVVVAAATVWRLLPAPALQLDSSFFRDDASHRERLADGTPIAVGDRLRLEIAAAQPTWVYVFNDDGAAEPTVLFPLPGIAPVNPLQPGTRWQLPGHDGVTALSWQVDREALTDTFVVIAADEPLARVEEGIAQWRRAAAPDSALVSRGVGRLAAAQTPAAVPGTGLTELLRQIGCDAARADLRCERFVFPHTRR
;
A
#
# COMPACT_ATOMS: atom_id res chain seq x y z
N MET A 1 29.35 -16.63 -7.08
CA MET A 1 30.27 -17.14 -6.05
C MET A 1 30.57 -15.96 -5.13
N THR A 2 29.75 -15.76 -4.10
CA THR A 2 29.96 -14.72 -3.09
C THR A 2 31.13 -15.18 -2.23
N GLY A 3 32.32 -14.68 -2.51
CA GLY A 3 33.48 -14.92 -1.66
C GLY A 3 33.28 -14.19 -0.35
N GLU A 4 32.78 -14.89 0.67
CA GLU A 4 32.80 -14.42 2.05
C GLU A 4 34.25 -14.11 2.42
N ASN A 5 34.50 -12.86 2.80
CA ASN A 5 35.85 -12.43 3.13
C ASN A 5 36.19 -12.94 4.55
N PRO A 6 37.17 -13.85 4.71
CA PRO A 6 37.46 -14.50 5.98
C PRO A 6 37.93 -13.52 7.06
N ASP A 7 38.40 -12.33 6.67
CA ASP A 7 38.80 -11.30 7.61
C ASP A 7 37.57 -10.55 8.19
N LEU A 8 36.49 -10.38 7.42
CA LEU A 8 35.23 -9.82 7.92
C LEU A 8 34.52 -10.78 8.88
N GLU A 9 34.53 -12.08 8.59
CA GLU A 9 33.96 -13.10 9.49
C GLU A 9 34.70 -13.18 10.83
N LYS A 10 36.03 -13.12 10.80
CA LYS A 10 36.83 -13.10 12.05
C LYS A 10 36.54 -11.89 12.91
N ILE A 11 36.33 -10.72 12.30
CA ILE A 11 35.97 -9.50 13.02
C ILE A 11 34.54 -9.59 13.56
N ALA A 12 33.58 -10.06 12.75
CA ALA A 12 32.20 -10.24 13.18
C ALA A 12 32.08 -11.27 14.33
N ALA A 13 32.77 -12.40 14.21
CA ALA A 13 32.85 -13.41 15.27
C ALA A 13 33.54 -12.85 16.53
N GLY A 14 34.63 -12.09 16.38
CA GLY A 14 35.29 -11.45 17.52
C GLY A 14 34.43 -10.40 18.24
N ILE A 15 33.57 -9.67 17.53
CA ILE A 15 32.61 -8.73 18.13
C ILE A 15 31.56 -9.50 18.96
N ALA A 16 31.09 -10.64 18.43
CA ALA A 16 30.12 -11.52 19.09
C ALA A 16 30.70 -12.24 20.32
N ASP A 17 31.95 -12.73 20.22
CA ASP A 17 32.64 -13.52 21.24
C ASP A 17 33.45 -12.69 22.25
N ASP A 18 33.40 -11.35 22.14
CA ASP A 18 34.14 -10.41 23.01
C ASP A 18 35.67 -10.62 23.01
N ALA A 19 36.22 -11.05 21.87
CA ALA A 19 37.64 -11.30 21.70
C ALA A 19 38.41 -10.01 21.36
N ALA A 20 39.73 -10.01 21.58
CA ALA A 20 40.59 -8.91 21.14
C ALA A 20 40.57 -8.78 19.60
N LEU A 21 40.03 -7.66 19.10
CA LEU A 21 39.85 -7.42 17.67
C LEU A 21 41.10 -6.78 17.05
N ASP A 22 41.66 -7.39 16.00
CA ASP A 22 42.71 -6.80 15.19
C ASP A 22 42.13 -6.02 14.00
N TRP A 23 41.89 -4.72 14.24
CA TRP A 23 41.33 -3.81 13.24
C TRP A 23 42.25 -3.54 12.04
N ARG A 24 43.52 -3.97 12.07
CA ARG A 24 44.44 -3.83 10.94
C ARG A 24 44.05 -4.74 9.77
N LEU A 25 43.25 -5.78 10.03
CA LEU A 25 42.69 -6.66 9.00
C LEU A 25 41.79 -5.90 8.02
N LEU A 26 41.10 -4.84 8.47
CA LEU A 26 40.25 -3.99 7.60
C LEU A 26 41.05 -3.17 6.60
N ALA A 27 42.33 -2.87 6.88
CA ALA A 27 43.17 -2.07 5.97
C ALA A 27 43.57 -2.82 4.69
N ARG A 28 43.20 -4.10 4.59
CA ARG A 28 43.47 -4.99 3.44
C ARG A 28 42.22 -5.23 2.58
N LEU A 29 41.10 -4.57 2.91
CA LEU A 29 39.82 -4.70 2.23
C LEU A 29 39.64 -3.58 1.21
N ASP A 30 39.20 -3.92 0.00
CA ASP A 30 38.90 -2.98 -1.08
C ASP A 30 37.43 -3.10 -1.51
N GLY A 31 36.83 -1.99 -1.97
CA GLY A 31 35.46 -1.96 -2.51
C GLY A 31 34.36 -2.22 -1.46
N ASP A 32 33.32 -2.98 -1.82
CA ASP A 32 32.15 -3.27 -0.96
C ASP A 32 32.51 -3.88 0.41
N ALA A 33 33.68 -4.52 0.52
CA ALA A 33 34.17 -5.08 1.79
C ALA A 33 34.66 -4.01 2.78
N ALA A 34 35.05 -2.82 2.30
CA ALA A 34 35.43 -1.69 3.15
C ALA A 34 34.21 -1.06 3.82
N ASP A 35 33.09 -0.88 3.09
CA ASP A 35 31.82 -0.38 3.63
C ASP A 35 31.25 -1.33 4.71
N ALA A 36 31.36 -2.64 4.47
CA ALA A 36 31.01 -3.64 5.49
C ALA A 36 31.92 -3.55 6.74
N GLY A 37 33.20 -3.21 6.55
CA GLY A 37 34.16 -2.98 7.62
C GLY A 37 33.82 -1.78 8.52
N ASP A 38 33.34 -0.69 7.92
CA ASP A 38 32.89 0.49 8.67
C ASP A 38 31.58 0.22 9.43
N GLY A 39 30.65 -0.54 8.84
CA GLY A 39 29.46 -1.01 9.56
C GLY A 39 29.77 -1.88 10.78
N LEU A 40 30.80 -2.73 10.70
CA LEU A 40 31.28 -3.54 11.84
C LEU A 40 31.95 -2.68 12.93
N ARG A 41 32.60 -1.55 12.57
CA ARG A 41 33.12 -0.61 13.57
C ARG A 41 31.99 0.08 14.33
N GLU A 42 30.95 0.54 13.64
CA GLU A 42 29.79 1.14 14.31
C GLU A 42 29.10 0.13 15.23
N LEU A 43 28.91 -1.12 14.76
CA LEU A 43 28.37 -2.19 15.60
C LEU A 43 29.26 -2.52 16.80
N SER A 44 30.58 -2.50 16.66
CA SER A 44 31.50 -2.69 17.78
C SER A 44 31.46 -1.53 18.78
N GLN A 45 31.32 -0.28 18.31
CA GLN A 45 31.17 0.89 19.18
C GLN A 45 29.84 0.84 19.92
N LEU A 46 28.75 0.52 19.22
CA LEU A 46 27.43 0.28 19.83
C LEU A 46 27.48 -0.87 20.84
N ALA A 47 28.12 -1.99 20.51
CA ALA A 47 28.28 -3.12 21.41
C ALA A 47 29.18 -2.78 22.61
N GLN A 48 30.21 -1.95 22.46
CA GLN A 48 31.01 -1.44 23.59
C GLN A 48 30.21 -0.48 24.47
N VAL A 49 29.37 0.39 23.90
CA VAL A 49 28.48 1.26 24.66
C VAL A 49 27.42 0.43 25.39
N PHE A 50 26.82 -0.56 24.73
CA PHE A 50 25.85 -1.47 25.34
C PHE A 50 26.47 -2.34 26.42
N ARG A 51 27.72 -2.81 26.24
CA ARG A 51 28.50 -3.52 27.27
C ARG A 51 28.91 -2.60 28.41
N GLY A 52 29.26 -1.34 28.13
CA GLY A 52 29.50 -0.31 29.14
C GLY A 52 28.24 0.07 29.93
N LEU A 53 27.06 -0.11 29.34
CA LEU A 53 25.76 0.00 30.01
C LEU A 53 25.38 -1.28 30.77
N GLN A 54 25.82 -2.45 30.30
CA GLN A 54 25.87 -3.69 31.08
C GLN A 54 27.06 -3.67 32.03
N LEU A 55 27.09 -2.70 32.93
CA LEU A 55 27.78 -2.90 34.19
C LEU A 55 27.19 -4.18 34.80
N LYS A 56 27.96 -5.26 34.84
CA LYS A 56 27.88 -6.21 35.96
C LYS A 56 27.74 -5.34 37.21
N PRO A 57 26.78 -5.60 38.10
CA PRO A 57 26.68 -4.81 39.31
C PRO A 57 27.97 -5.04 40.10
N GLU A 58 28.99 -4.21 39.86
CA GLU A 58 29.97 -3.89 40.86
C GLU A 58 29.13 -3.44 42.03
N ARG A 59 29.02 -4.33 43.01
CA ARG A 59 28.33 -4.15 44.28
C ARG A 59 28.53 -2.71 44.72
N THR A 60 27.57 -1.83 44.41
CA THR A 60 27.70 -0.39 44.56
C THR A 60 28.08 -0.16 46.01
N ALA A 61 29.36 0.20 46.22
CA ALA A 61 30.08 0.26 47.50
C ALA A 61 29.26 -0.19 48.71
N ALA A 62 29.42 -1.46 49.14
CA ALA A 62 28.91 -2.04 50.40
C ALA A 62 27.78 -1.24 51.08
N SER A 63 26.62 -1.12 50.41
CA SER A 63 25.46 -0.46 51.01
C SER A 63 25.12 -1.21 52.31
N LYS A 64 25.15 -0.51 53.45
CA LYS A 64 24.91 -1.12 54.75
C LYS A 64 23.51 -1.71 54.77
N VAL A 65 23.40 -3.03 55.00
CA VAL A 65 22.11 -3.68 55.19
C VAL A 65 21.45 -3.10 56.44
N GLN A 66 20.28 -2.48 56.27
CA GLN A 66 19.52 -1.88 57.37
C GLN A 66 18.71 -2.92 58.12
N PHE A 67 18.01 -3.79 57.40
CA PHE A 67 17.29 -4.94 57.93
C PHE A 67 17.07 -5.98 56.83
N ARG A 68 16.53 -7.14 57.21
CA ARG A 68 16.13 -8.20 56.28
C ARG A 68 14.62 -8.35 56.25
N PHE A 69 14.08 -8.61 55.06
CA PHE A 69 12.65 -8.87 54.87
C PHE A 69 12.46 -9.99 53.85
N ALA A 70 11.85 -11.10 54.25
CA ALA A 70 11.53 -12.22 53.37
C ALA A 70 12.71 -12.72 52.50
N GLY A 71 13.92 -12.73 53.06
CA GLY A 71 15.15 -13.13 52.36
C GLY A 71 15.88 -12.02 51.60
N LEU A 72 15.29 -10.82 51.52
CA LEU A 72 15.91 -9.64 50.90
C LEU A 72 16.80 -8.90 51.91
N ASP A 73 17.96 -8.44 51.45
CA ASP A 73 18.82 -7.51 52.18
C ASP A 73 18.37 -6.08 51.85
N VAL A 74 17.70 -5.41 52.80
CA VAL A 74 17.17 -4.05 52.59
C VAL A 74 18.27 -3.02 52.81
N LEU A 75 18.49 -2.14 51.83
CA LEU A 75 19.68 -1.28 51.74
C LEU A 75 19.38 0.18 52.10
N GLU A 76 18.59 0.87 51.29
CA GLU A 76 18.28 2.29 51.50
C GLU A 76 16.84 2.62 51.16
N GLN A 77 16.30 3.65 51.79
CA GLN A 77 14.94 4.10 51.54
C GLN A 77 14.93 5.00 50.30
N LEU A 78 14.13 4.63 49.31
CA LEU A 78 13.93 5.41 48.08
C LEU A 78 12.82 6.45 48.26
N GLY A 79 11.84 6.16 49.11
CA GLY A 79 10.75 7.10 49.39
C GLY A 79 9.82 6.64 50.51
N ARG A 80 9.00 7.58 50.97
CA ARG A 80 7.92 7.33 51.93
C ARG A 80 6.68 8.11 51.49
N GLY A 81 5.55 7.42 51.38
CA GLY A 81 4.27 8.01 51.05
C GLY A 81 3.14 7.44 51.89
N ALA A 82 1.92 7.92 51.65
CA ALA A 82 0.72 7.43 52.33
C ALA A 82 0.45 5.94 52.08
N GLN A 83 0.91 5.40 50.94
CA GLN A 83 0.82 3.98 50.60
C GLN A 83 1.98 3.12 51.15
N GLY A 84 2.83 3.65 52.03
CA GLY A 84 3.94 2.92 52.65
C GLY A 84 5.33 3.44 52.28
N GLU A 85 6.33 2.62 52.61
CA GLU A 85 7.75 2.93 52.40
C GLU A 85 8.29 2.15 51.21
N VAL A 86 9.05 2.79 50.34
CA VAL A 86 9.73 2.14 49.22
C VAL A 86 11.22 2.13 49.49
N TRP A 87 11.82 0.96 49.37
CA TRP A 87 13.22 0.69 49.70
C TRP A 87 13.93 0.05 48.50
N ARG A 88 15.20 0.39 48.28
CA ARG A 88 16.10 -0.43 47.47
C ARG A 88 16.53 -1.61 48.34
N ALA A 89 16.33 -2.81 47.82
CA ALA A 89 16.77 -4.03 48.45
C ALA A 89 17.56 -4.87 47.45
N TYR A 90 18.31 -5.84 47.95
CA TYR A 90 19.02 -6.83 47.14
C TYR A 90 18.41 -8.20 47.40
N ASP A 91 18.10 -8.93 46.33
CA ASP A 91 17.65 -10.31 46.36
C ASP A 91 18.87 -11.23 46.13
N PRO A 92 19.40 -11.89 47.18
CA PRO A 92 20.58 -12.75 47.05
C PRO A 92 20.32 -14.02 46.24
N MET A 93 19.05 -14.43 46.10
CA MET A 93 18.69 -15.64 45.35
C MET A 93 18.66 -15.37 43.84
N LEU A 94 18.25 -14.16 43.45
CA LEU A 94 18.22 -13.70 42.06
C LEU A 94 19.47 -12.89 41.65
N ASP A 95 20.37 -12.61 42.59
CA ASP A 95 21.56 -11.78 42.42
C ASP A 95 21.26 -10.42 41.75
N GLN A 96 20.22 -9.73 42.23
CA GLN A 96 19.78 -8.45 41.65
C GLN A 96 19.19 -7.50 42.69
N GLU A 97 19.22 -6.20 42.37
CA GLU A 97 18.53 -5.17 43.14
C GLU A 97 17.05 -5.09 42.78
N VAL A 98 16.21 -4.83 43.77
CA VAL A 98 14.75 -4.77 43.66
C VAL A 98 14.21 -3.53 44.39
N ALA A 99 13.06 -3.04 43.94
CA ALA A 99 12.29 -2.04 44.67
C ALA A 99 11.30 -2.75 45.60
N LEU A 100 11.45 -2.59 46.91
CA LEU A 100 10.63 -3.21 47.94
C LEU A 100 9.68 -2.17 48.57
N LYS A 101 8.38 -2.32 48.35
CA LYS A 101 7.33 -1.51 49.00
C LYS A 101 6.81 -2.22 50.24
N LEU A 102 6.93 -1.58 51.40
CA LEU A 102 6.53 -2.08 52.72
C LEU A 102 5.38 -1.28 53.30
N ARG A 103 4.42 -1.98 53.93
CA ARG A 103 3.31 -1.39 54.69
C ARG A 103 3.09 -2.16 55.98
N HIS A 104 2.76 -1.46 57.06
CA HIS A 104 2.24 -2.09 58.27
C HIS A 104 0.78 -2.52 58.04
N VAL A 105 0.41 -3.67 58.58
CA VAL A 105 -0.95 -4.20 58.53
C VAL A 105 -1.37 -4.67 59.92
N ASP A 106 -2.57 -4.26 60.33
CA ASP A 106 -3.12 -4.56 61.66
C ASP A 106 -3.99 -5.83 61.67
N SER A 107 -4.14 -6.50 60.53
CA SER A 107 -5.01 -7.66 60.36
C SER A 107 -4.44 -8.68 59.37
N ASP A 108 -4.48 -9.96 59.74
CA ASP A 108 -4.08 -11.08 58.89
C ASP A 108 -4.92 -11.20 57.63
N THR A 109 -6.19 -10.77 57.67
CA THR A 109 -7.07 -10.76 56.51
C THR A 109 -6.53 -9.80 55.45
N LEU A 110 -6.12 -8.60 55.86
CA LEU A 110 -5.51 -7.61 54.96
C LEU A 110 -4.19 -8.10 54.37
N ALA A 111 -3.40 -8.81 55.18
CA ALA A 111 -2.18 -9.45 54.69
C ALA A 111 -2.48 -10.49 53.60
N HIS A 112 -3.47 -11.35 53.80
CA HIS A 112 -3.88 -12.36 52.81
C HIS A 112 -4.34 -11.74 51.49
N HIS A 113 -5.19 -10.70 51.55
CA HIS A 113 -5.65 -9.97 50.36
C HIS A 113 -4.47 -9.35 49.59
N PHE A 114 -3.57 -8.66 50.31
CA PHE A 114 -2.39 -8.05 49.69
C PHE A 114 -1.50 -9.08 48.98
N LEU A 115 -1.29 -10.26 49.59
CA LEU A 115 -0.50 -11.34 49.01
C LEU A 115 -1.19 -11.99 47.81
N ALA A 116 -2.51 -12.21 47.89
CA ALA A 116 -3.28 -12.74 46.76
C ALA A 116 -3.17 -11.81 45.55
N GLU A 117 -3.27 -10.49 45.76
CA GLU A 117 -3.11 -9.50 44.70
C GLU A 117 -1.68 -9.43 44.16
N GLY A 118 -0.68 -9.45 45.05
CA GLY A 118 0.72 -9.53 44.64
C GLY A 118 1.00 -10.73 43.73
N ARG A 119 0.38 -11.88 44.01
CA ARG A 119 0.48 -13.09 43.16
C ARG A 119 -0.24 -12.93 41.81
N ARG A 120 -1.39 -12.23 41.76
CA ARG A 120 -2.08 -11.91 40.50
C ARG A 120 -1.18 -11.02 39.62
N LEU A 121 -0.61 -9.98 40.20
CA LEU A 121 0.32 -9.08 39.51
C LEU A 121 1.62 -9.75 39.08
N ALA A 122 2.16 -10.70 39.86
CA ALA A 122 3.36 -11.47 39.49
C ALA A 122 3.21 -12.30 38.21
N ARG A 123 1.97 -12.63 37.80
CA ARG A 123 1.69 -13.33 36.54
C ARG A 123 1.70 -12.40 35.33
N LEU A 124 1.62 -11.09 35.54
CA LEU A 124 1.66 -10.10 34.47
C LEU A 124 3.12 -9.88 34.04
N ARG A 125 3.41 -10.17 32.78
CA ARG A 125 4.70 -9.90 32.12
C ARG A 125 4.44 -9.07 30.88
N HIS A 126 4.88 -7.81 30.90
CA HIS A 126 4.72 -6.91 29.78
C HIS A 126 5.83 -5.85 29.81
N PRO A 127 6.45 -5.48 28.68
CA PRO A 127 7.55 -4.50 28.67
C PRO A 127 7.15 -3.16 29.30
N ASN A 128 5.92 -2.70 29.11
CA ASN A 128 5.47 -1.41 29.64
C ASN A 128 4.84 -1.45 31.05
N ILE A 129 4.93 -2.58 31.77
CA ILE A 129 4.46 -2.73 33.14
C ILE A 129 5.63 -3.21 34.01
N VAL A 130 5.77 -2.68 35.23
CA VAL A 130 6.82 -3.10 36.15
C VAL A 130 6.68 -4.59 36.50
N SER A 131 7.78 -5.34 36.43
CA SER A 131 7.74 -6.76 36.76
C SER A 131 7.67 -6.96 38.28
N VAL A 132 6.65 -7.70 38.75
CA VAL A 132 6.57 -8.13 40.15
C VAL A 132 7.34 -9.44 40.32
N TYR A 133 8.25 -9.47 41.29
CA TYR A 133 9.08 -10.64 41.61
C TYR A 133 8.52 -11.44 42.79
N GLY A 134 7.94 -10.77 43.78
CA GLY A 134 7.32 -11.48 44.90
C GLY A 134 6.62 -10.58 45.90
N ALA A 135 5.91 -11.23 46.82
CA ALA A 135 5.24 -10.59 47.94
C ALA A 135 5.31 -11.49 49.17
N ALA A 136 5.44 -10.89 50.36
CA ALA A 136 5.51 -11.62 51.63
C ALA A 136 4.91 -10.80 52.77
N ALA A 137 4.51 -11.48 53.85
CA ALA A 137 4.14 -10.87 55.11
C ALA A 137 5.13 -11.32 56.19
N GLN A 138 5.69 -10.38 56.94
CA GLN A 138 6.66 -10.64 58.00
C GLN A 138 6.57 -9.52 59.07
N ASP A 139 6.55 -9.89 60.34
CA ASP A 139 6.60 -8.95 61.48
C ASP A 139 5.53 -7.85 61.43
N GLY A 140 4.28 -8.21 61.14
CA GLY A 140 3.17 -7.23 61.03
C GLY A 140 3.27 -6.30 59.82
N ARG A 141 4.16 -6.60 58.85
CA ARG A 141 4.33 -5.85 57.61
C ARG A 141 4.07 -6.74 56.41
N VAL A 142 3.48 -6.16 55.38
CA VAL A 142 3.43 -6.75 54.04
C VAL A 142 4.42 -6.04 53.12
N GLY A 143 5.05 -6.83 52.25
CA GLY A 143 6.00 -6.36 51.27
C GLY A 143 5.66 -6.86 49.88
N LEU A 144 5.82 -5.99 48.88
CA LEU A 144 5.84 -6.35 47.46
C LEU A 144 7.18 -5.87 46.89
N TRP A 145 7.94 -6.74 46.23
CA TRP A 145 9.15 -6.32 45.52
C TRP A 145 9.05 -6.53 44.02
N THR A 146 9.52 -5.52 43.30
CA THR A 146 9.44 -5.40 41.85
C THR A 146 10.80 -5.12 41.25
N GLU A 147 10.85 -5.14 39.92
CA GLU A 147 11.93 -4.57 39.13
C GLU A 147 12.28 -3.17 39.65
N LEU A 148 13.57 -2.96 39.95
CA LEU A 148 14.12 -1.64 40.26
C LEU A 148 14.44 -0.94 38.93
N VAL A 149 13.50 -0.14 38.44
CA VAL A 149 13.69 0.61 37.19
C VAL A 149 14.69 1.74 37.41
N ARG A 150 15.85 1.66 36.78
CA ARG A 150 16.88 2.70 36.82
C ARG A 150 16.58 3.79 35.80
N GLY A 151 16.11 4.94 36.26
CA GLY A 151 15.70 6.05 35.39
C GLY A 151 15.01 7.16 36.17
N ARG A 152 14.29 8.03 35.44
CA ARG A 152 13.48 9.10 36.01
C ARG A 152 11.99 8.82 35.80
N SER A 153 11.18 9.23 36.74
CA SER A 153 9.74 9.39 36.51
C SER A 153 9.47 10.47 35.47
N LEU A 154 8.30 10.39 34.83
CA LEU A 154 7.86 11.46 33.93
C LEU A 154 7.57 12.75 34.70
N ALA A 155 7.22 12.67 35.99
CA ALA A 155 7.08 13.84 36.86
C ALA A 155 8.43 14.57 37.05
N GLU A 156 9.49 13.83 37.37
CA GLU A 156 10.84 14.40 37.49
C GLU A 156 11.34 14.96 36.16
N SER A 157 11.07 14.27 35.06
CA SER A 157 11.42 14.74 33.71
C SER A 157 10.65 16.02 33.35
N LEU A 158 9.35 16.09 33.66
CA LEU A 158 8.53 17.28 33.44
C LEU A 158 8.99 18.47 34.30
N GLN A 159 9.43 18.22 35.53
CA GLN A 159 9.96 19.25 36.43
C GLN A 159 11.33 19.76 35.99
N ALA A 160 12.22 18.87 35.54
CA ALA A 160 13.58 19.21 35.15
C ALA A 160 13.66 19.80 33.73
N ASP A 161 12.95 19.20 32.78
CA ASP A 161 13.13 19.45 31.35
C ASP A 161 11.94 20.24 30.74
N GLY A 162 10.82 20.33 31.47
CA GLY A 162 9.60 21.00 31.00
C GLY A 162 8.69 20.11 30.13
N PRO A 163 7.70 20.72 29.44
CA PRO A 163 6.73 19.98 28.63
C PRO A 163 7.37 19.19 27.48
N PHE A 164 6.79 18.03 27.18
CA PHE A 164 7.28 17.08 26.19
C PHE A 164 6.94 17.51 24.76
N ALA A 165 7.78 17.07 23.82
CA ALA A 165 7.47 17.12 22.40
C ALA A 165 6.29 16.21 22.07
N ALA A 166 5.53 16.56 21.01
CA ALA A 166 4.35 15.81 20.61
C ALA A 166 4.65 14.34 20.28
N ALA A 167 5.78 14.10 19.60
CA ALA A 167 6.24 12.77 19.24
C ALA A 167 6.48 11.90 20.49
N ASP A 168 7.19 12.43 21.47
CA ASP A 168 7.54 11.70 22.69
C ASP A 168 6.32 11.42 23.56
N ALA A 169 5.43 12.40 23.73
CA ALA A 169 4.21 12.23 24.51
C ALA A 169 3.29 11.16 23.90
N VAL A 170 3.17 11.13 22.56
CA VAL A 170 2.40 10.09 21.87
C VAL A 170 3.06 8.72 22.01
N GLN A 171 4.38 8.62 21.87
CA GLN A 171 5.08 7.35 22.05
C GLN A 171 4.88 6.80 23.47
N ILE A 172 5.00 7.66 24.49
CA ILE A 172 4.64 7.32 25.87
C ILE A 172 3.19 6.84 25.96
N GLY A 173 2.25 7.56 25.36
CA GLY A 173 0.84 7.19 25.36
C GLY A 173 0.57 5.84 24.71
N ILE A 174 1.23 5.52 23.61
CA ILE A 174 1.13 4.23 22.92
C ILE A 174 1.65 3.10 23.83
N GLU A 175 2.83 3.29 24.43
CA GLU A 175 3.45 2.32 25.34
C GLU A 175 2.59 2.06 26.58
N LEU A 176 2.03 3.11 27.18
CA LEU A 176 1.10 3.00 28.31
C LEU A 176 -0.21 2.31 27.90
N CYS A 177 -0.77 2.60 26.74
CA CYS A 177 -1.95 1.89 26.24
C CYS A 177 -1.69 0.38 26.07
N ARG A 178 -0.50 -0.01 25.60
CA ARG A 178 -0.12 -1.44 25.49
C ARG A 178 -0.05 -2.10 26.87
N GLY A 179 0.58 -1.42 27.84
CA GLY A 179 0.65 -1.88 29.23
C GLY A 179 -0.74 -2.03 29.86
N LEU A 180 -1.56 -0.98 29.80
CA LEU A 180 -2.92 -0.99 30.35
C LEU A 180 -3.80 -2.06 29.68
N ALA A 181 -3.67 -2.27 28.37
CA ALA A 181 -4.40 -3.35 27.69
C ALA A 181 -4.01 -4.73 28.22
N ALA A 182 -2.74 -4.94 28.62
CA ALA A 182 -2.32 -6.19 29.25
C ALA A 182 -2.92 -6.35 30.65
N VAL A 183 -2.97 -5.27 31.46
CA VAL A 183 -3.62 -5.24 32.78
C VAL A 183 -5.12 -5.55 32.67
N HIS A 184 -5.83 -4.83 31.79
CA HIS A 184 -7.28 -4.95 31.60
C HIS A 184 -7.69 -6.35 31.11
N ARG A 185 -6.87 -7.02 30.28
CA ARG A 185 -7.13 -8.40 29.85
C ARG A 185 -7.10 -9.42 30.98
N MET A 186 -6.40 -9.12 32.08
CA MET A 186 -6.41 -9.96 33.29
C MET A 186 -7.59 -9.66 34.22
N GLY A 187 -8.51 -8.75 33.82
CA GLY A 187 -9.61 -8.29 34.66
C GLY A 187 -9.16 -7.38 35.80
N LEU A 188 -7.95 -6.82 35.70
CA LEU A 188 -7.39 -5.89 36.67
C LEU A 188 -7.53 -4.45 36.15
N THR A 189 -7.57 -3.49 37.08
CA THR A 189 -7.48 -2.05 36.80
C THR A 189 -6.17 -1.55 37.43
N HIS A 190 -5.46 -0.62 36.78
CA HIS A 190 -4.27 -0.03 37.39
C HIS A 190 -4.67 0.94 38.52
N GLY A 191 -5.54 1.90 38.19
CA GLY A 191 -6.22 2.83 39.07
C GLY A 191 -5.36 3.95 39.66
N ASP A 192 -4.04 3.95 39.45
CA ASP A 192 -3.13 5.03 39.87
C ASP A 192 -2.20 5.48 38.71
N VAL A 193 -2.77 5.68 37.52
CA VAL A 193 -2.01 6.17 36.35
C VAL A 193 -1.69 7.66 36.54
N LYS A 194 -0.41 7.99 36.78
CA LYS A 194 0.07 9.36 36.97
C LYS A 194 1.55 9.50 36.59
N ALA A 195 2.03 10.74 36.45
CA ALA A 195 3.39 11.00 35.95
C ALA A 195 4.49 10.47 36.89
N GLU A 196 4.19 10.40 38.18
CA GLU A 196 5.07 9.90 39.24
C GLU A 196 5.25 8.37 39.16
N ASN A 197 4.23 7.67 38.66
CA ASN A 197 4.22 6.21 38.54
C ASN A 197 4.67 5.72 37.15
N VAL A 198 4.94 6.62 36.21
CA VAL A 198 5.48 6.26 34.90
C VAL A 198 6.96 6.58 34.89
N LEU A 199 7.78 5.54 34.76
CA LEU A 199 9.23 5.62 34.75
C LEU A 199 9.74 5.47 33.32
N ARG A 200 10.77 6.23 32.97
CA ARG A 200 11.56 6.02 31.75
C ARG A 200 12.96 5.60 32.16
N ASP A 201 13.34 4.38 31.81
CA ASP A 201 14.65 3.85 32.13
C ASP A 201 15.75 4.45 31.24
N VAL A 202 17.02 4.15 31.57
CA VAL A 202 18.19 4.65 30.83
C VAL A 202 18.24 4.18 29.36
N SER A 203 17.53 3.11 28.99
CA SER A 203 17.40 2.64 27.61
C SER A 203 16.29 3.35 26.84
N GLY A 204 15.48 4.16 27.53
CA GLY A 204 14.33 4.87 26.97
C GLY A 204 13.01 4.12 27.08
N ARG A 205 12.98 2.93 27.69
CA ARG A 205 11.76 2.13 27.88
C ARG A 205 10.83 2.80 28.89
N VAL A 206 9.55 2.93 28.54
CA VAL A 206 8.52 3.44 29.44
C VAL A 206 7.88 2.29 30.21
N VAL A 207 7.88 2.41 31.54
CA VAL A 207 7.35 1.41 32.47
C VAL A 207 6.34 2.05 33.41
N LEU A 208 5.13 1.50 33.46
CA LEU A 208 4.12 1.87 34.44
C LEU A 208 4.33 1.03 35.72
N ALA A 209 4.55 1.72 36.84
CA ALA A 209 4.79 1.17 38.16
C ALA A 209 3.63 1.50 39.13
N ASP A 210 3.69 0.91 40.33
CA ASP A 210 2.79 1.20 41.45
C ASP A 210 1.27 1.02 41.16
N PHE A 211 0.81 -0.23 41.25
CA PHE A 211 -0.62 -0.58 41.33
C PHE A 211 -1.20 -0.14 42.69
N GLY A 212 -1.41 1.17 42.85
CA GLY A 212 -1.81 1.80 44.11
C GLY A 212 -3.28 1.60 44.47
N ALA A 213 -4.19 1.84 43.52
CA ALA A 213 -5.62 1.90 43.83
C ALA A 213 -6.28 0.52 43.91
N ALA A 214 -5.89 -0.45 43.08
CA ALA A 214 -6.41 -1.83 43.12
C ALA A 214 -6.33 -2.48 44.51
N ARG A 215 -5.39 -2.01 45.35
CA ARG A 215 -5.13 -2.52 46.71
C ARG A 215 -5.92 -1.82 47.80
N GLU A 216 -6.44 -0.63 47.57
CA GLU A 216 -7.28 0.10 48.53
C GLU A 216 -8.76 -0.32 48.42
N PHE A 217 -9.21 -0.75 47.24
CA PHE A 217 -10.57 -1.27 47.01
C PHE A 217 -10.98 -2.44 47.89
N GLU A 218 -10.04 -3.34 48.20
CA GLU A 218 -10.37 -4.55 48.99
C GLU A 218 -10.43 -4.30 50.51
N ARG A 219 -10.01 -3.12 51.02
CA ARG A 219 -9.96 -2.87 52.47
C ARG A 219 -11.35 -2.64 53.07
N ASP A 220 -12.20 -1.85 52.41
CA ASP A 220 -13.52 -1.43 52.93
C ASP A 220 -14.61 -1.23 51.84
N GLY A 221 -14.34 -1.60 50.57
CA GLY A 221 -15.27 -1.38 49.45
C GLY A 221 -15.46 0.09 49.05
N VAL A 222 -14.68 1.00 49.64
CA VAL A 222 -14.71 2.45 49.37
C VAL A 222 -13.28 2.90 49.05
N PHE A 223 -13.10 3.54 47.90
CA PHE A 223 -11.87 4.25 47.55
C PHE A 223 -11.69 5.44 48.51
N ASP A 224 -10.50 5.60 49.11
CA ASP A 224 -10.16 6.82 49.86
C ASP A 224 -9.39 7.81 48.95
N PRO A 225 -10.06 8.81 48.36
CA PRO A 225 -9.42 9.80 47.48
C PRO A 225 -8.44 10.75 48.21
N VAL A 226 -8.24 10.60 49.53
CA VAL A 226 -7.37 11.49 50.32
C VAL A 226 -5.87 11.22 50.09
N SER A 227 -5.47 10.05 49.57
CA SER A 227 -4.07 9.61 49.53
C SER A 227 -3.27 9.89 48.23
N GLY A 228 -3.71 10.76 47.32
CA GLY A 228 -3.00 10.98 46.06
C GLY A 228 -3.19 12.32 45.36
N THR A 229 -2.53 12.47 44.21
CA THR A 229 -2.68 13.60 43.28
C THR A 229 -4.05 13.53 42.61
N ARG A 230 -5.07 14.07 43.29
CA ARG A 230 -6.51 14.00 42.93
C ARG A 230 -6.82 14.43 41.49
N GLN A 231 -5.96 15.22 40.88
CA GLN A 231 -6.12 15.75 39.51
C GLN A 231 -6.20 14.67 38.43
N TYR A 232 -5.72 13.45 38.69
CA TYR A 232 -5.82 12.30 37.76
C TYR A 232 -7.13 11.52 37.89
N LEU A 233 -7.91 11.72 38.95
CA LEU A 233 -9.13 10.96 39.21
C LEU A 233 -10.22 11.30 38.20
N ALA A 234 -10.89 10.26 37.69
CA ALA A 234 -12.00 10.39 36.77
C ALA A 234 -13.29 10.84 37.50
N PRO A 235 -14.25 11.48 36.80
CA PRO A 235 -15.48 12.01 37.42
C PRO A 235 -16.30 10.95 38.15
N GLU A 236 -16.33 9.73 37.63
CA GLU A 236 -17.00 8.58 38.24
C GLU A 236 -16.29 8.13 39.53
N VAL A 237 -14.96 8.18 39.57
CA VAL A 237 -14.18 7.83 40.77
C VAL A 237 -14.34 8.91 41.84
N LEU A 238 -14.37 10.19 41.43
CA LEU A 238 -14.74 11.30 42.31
C LEU A 238 -16.18 11.20 42.82
N ALA A 239 -17.04 10.41 42.16
CA ALA A 239 -18.39 10.11 42.63
C ALA A 239 -18.48 9.01 43.68
N GLY A 240 -17.35 8.33 43.94
CA GLY A 240 -17.31 7.13 44.77
C GLY A 240 -17.48 5.82 44.00
N ASP A 241 -17.56 5.86 42.66
CA ASP A 241 -17.56 4.63 41.87
C ASP A 241 -16.17 3.97 41.90
N ASN A 242 -16.14 2.65 41.75
CA ASN A 242 -14.89 1.92 41.65
C ASN A 242 -14.18 2.21 40.31
N PRO A 243 -12.87 2.50 40.32
CA PRO A 243 -12.00 2.57 39.15
C PRO A 243 -12.11 1.32 38.31
N GLY A 244 -12.42 1.55 37.05
CA GLY A 244 -12.38 0.55 36.00
C GLY A 244 -11.45 0.94 34.86
N PRO A 245 -11.41 0.14 33.78
CA PRO A 245 -10.64 0.44 32.57
C PRO A 245 -10.88 1.83 31.98
N ALA A 246 -12.11 2.35 32.08
CA ALA A 246 -12.44 3.69 31.61
C ALA A 246 -11.78 4.80 32.45
N SER A 247 -11.62 4.60 33.75
CA SER A 247 -10.95 5.56 34.64
C SER A 247 -9.44 5.61 34.40
N ASP A 248 -8.79 4.46 34.12
CA ASP A 248 -7.40 4.40 33.68
C ASP A 248 -7.18 5.18 32.38
N GLN A 249 -8.12 5.06 31.44
CA GLN A 249 -8.09 5.82 30.20
C GLN A 249 -8.22 7.33 30.42
N PHE A 250 -9.08 7.76 31.34
CA PHE A 250 -9.21 9.17 31.73
C PHE A 250 -7.91 9.69 32.34
N ALA A 251 -7.33 8.96 33.30
CA ALA A 251 -6.08 9.30 33.94
C ALA A 251 -4.91 9.37 32.94
N LEU A 252 -4.87 8.46 31.95
CA LEU A 252 -3.93 8.55 30.83
C LEU A 252 -4.16 9.82 29.98
N GLY A 253 -5.42 10.20 29.74
CA GLY A 253 -5.75 11.48 29.08
C GLY A 253 -5.21 12.69 29.85
N VAL A 254 -5.37 12.69 31.18
CA VAL A 254 -4.83 13.74 32.07
C VAL A 254 -3.31 13.76 32.00
N LEU A 255 -2.67 12.59 32.04
CA LEU A 255 -1.22 12.45 31.91
C LEU A 255 -0.72 13.05 30.60
N LEU A 256 -1.28 12.65 29.45
CA LEU A 256 -0.85 13.16 28.14
C LEU A 256 -1.08 14.67 28.01
N TYR A 257 -2.20 15.18 28.53
CA TYR A 257 -2.45 16.62 28.59
C TYR A 257 -1.35 17.33 29.39
N ARG A 258 -1.02 16.80 30.57
CA ARG A 258 0.01 17.37 31.46
C ARG A 258 1.40 17.30 30.87
N LEU A 259 1.78 16.20 30.22
CA LEU A 259 3.08 16.09 29.55
C LEU A 259 3.22 17.12 28.43
N LEU A 260 2.16 17.37 27.65
CA LEU A 260 2.20 18.32 26.52
C LEU A 260 2.18 19.79 26.95
N THR A 261 1.62 20.10 28.11
CA THR A 261 1.35 21.50 28.54
C THR A 261 2.09 21.93 29.80
N GLY A 262 2.60 20.98 30.58
CA GLY A 262 3.10 21.21 31.94
C GLY A 262 2.02 21.47 32.98
N ARG A 263 0.72 21.44 32.60
CA ARG A 263 -0.41 21.83 33.45
C ARG A 263 -1.46 20.73 33.51
N TYR A 264 -2.24 20.69 34.59
CA TYR A 264 -3.41 19.83 34.63
C TYR A 264 -4.56 20.42 33.79
N PRO A 265 -5.41 19.57 33.18
CA PRO A 265 -6.59 20.05 32.45
C PRO A 265 -7.63 20.68 33.38
N TYR A 266 -7.69 20.21 34.64
CA TYR A 266 -8.61 20.69 35.67
C TYR A 266 -7.81 20.97 36.94
N ALA A 267 -8.11 22.10 37.59
CA ALA A 267 -7.42 22.56 38.78
C ALA A 267 -8.46 23.17 39.72
N ALA A 268 -8.78 22.45 40.78
CA ALA A 268 -9.64 22.86 41.87
C ALA A 268 -9.02 22.43 43.21
N ASP A 269 -9.33 23.17 44.26
CA ASP A 269 -8.75 22.95 45.60
C ASP A 269 -9.44 21.81 46.37
N ASP A 270 -10.66 21.44 45.97
CA ASP A 270 -11.45 20.37 46.56
C ASP A 270 -12.00 19.37 45.51
N LEU A 271 -12.44 18.19 45.98
CA LEU A 271 -12.90 17.09 45.12
C LEU A 271 -14.19 17.42 44.36
N ASP A 272 -15.11 18.14 45.00
CA ASP A 272 -16.40 18.50 44.40
C ASP A 272 -16.20 19.54 43.29
N GLY A 273 -15.36 20.56 43.54
CA GLY A 273 -14.95 21.54 42.55
C GLY A 273 -14.24 20.89 41.36
N LEU A 274 -13.35 19.93 41.62
CA LEU A 274 -12.68 19.19 40.55
C LEU A 274 -13.69 18.42 39.69
N ARG A 275 -14.62 17.71 40.33
CA ARG A 275 -15.69 16.97 39.64
C ARG A 275 -16.59 17.91 38.84
N GLN A 276 -16.98 19.06 39.40
CA GLN A 276 -17.80 20.05 38.71
C GLN A 276 -17.09 20.61 37.47
N GLN A 277 -15.80 20.96 37.57
CA GLN A 277 -15.01 21.38 36.42
C GLN A 277 -14.95 20.29 35.35
N GLN A 278 -14.75 19.04 35.74
CA GLN A 278 -14.74 17.91 34.81
C GLN A 278 -16.09 17.74 34.10
N LEU A 279 -17.20 17.69 34.84
CA LEU A 279 -18.55 17.54 34.30
C LEU A 279 -18.96 18.70 33.37
N ALA A 280 -18.58 19.92 33.71
CA ALA A 280 -18.79 21.11 32.89
C ALA A 280 -17.74 21.29 31.78
N GLU A 281 -16.78 20.37 31.70
CA GLU A 281 -15.67 20.40 30.73
C GLU A 281 -14.86 21.71 30.73
N LEU A 282 -14.70 22.33 31.91
CA LEU A 282 -14.00 23.60 32.12
C LEU A 282 -12.48 23.46 32.10
N ARG A 283 -11.95 22.90 31.02
CA ARG A 283 -10.51 22.83 30.71
C ARG A 283 -10.15 23.80 29.59
N THR A 284 -8.93 24.30 29.57
CA THR A 284 -8.41 24.97 28.36
C THR A 284 -8.15 23.93 27.28
N PRO A 285 -8.69 24.07 26.05
CA PRO A 285 -8.42 23.13 24.97
C PRO A 285 -6.93 23.03 24.62
N LEU A 286 -6.43 21.83 24.29
CA LEU A 286 -5.02 21.61 23.96
C LEU A 286 -4.57 22.45 22.76
N ARG A 287 -5.46 22.65 21.78
CA ARG A 287 -5.21 23.47 20.60
C ARG A 287 -4.92 24.95 20.90
N GLU A 288 -5.38 25.46 22.05
CA GLU A 288 -5.15 26.84 22.46
C GLU A 288 -3.80 26.97 23.16
N LEU A 289 -3.42 25.99 23.98
CA LEU A 289 -2.12 25.96 24.69
C LEU A 289 -0.96 25.54 23.79
N ARG A 290 -1.22 24.66 22.81
CA ARG A 290 -0.23 24.06 21.91
C ARG A 290 -0.77 24.03 20.47
N PRO A 291 -0.83 25.19 19.79
CA PRO A 291 -1.32 25.29 18.41
C PRO A 291 -0.42 24.58 17.38
N ASP A 292 0.79 24.21 17.77
CA ASP A 292 1.75 23.45 16.98
C ASP A 292 1.39 21.95 16.83
N LEU A 293 0.46 21.42 17.64
CA LEU A 293 0.10 20.01 17.61
C LEU A 293 -0.72 19.64 16.35
N PRO A 294 -0.51 18.44 15.77
CA PRO A 294 -1.39 17.91 14.74
C PRO A 294 -2.84 17.83 15.23
N ARG A 295 -3.80 18.32 14.42
CA ARG A 295 -5.23 18.45 14.82
C ARG A 295 -5.85 17.17 15.40
N ALA A 296 -5.38 16.00 14.98
CA ALA A 296 -5.88 14.71 15.45
C ALA A 296 -5.45 14.40 16.90
N LEU A 297 -4.30 14.91 17.35
CA LEU A 297 -3.73 14.59 18.67
C LEU A 297 -4.56 15.20 19.83
N PRO A 298 -4.86 16.52 19.85
CA PRO A 298 -5.78 17.10 20.82
C PRO A 298 -7.12 16.37 20.89
N ARG A 299 -7.70 16.02 19.73
CA ARG A 299 -8.99 15.31 19.67
C ARG A 299 -8.93 13.93 20.32
N ALA A 300 -7.85 13.18 20.11
CA ALA A 300 -7.67 11.86 20.71
C ALA A 300 -7.57 11.96 22.24
N ILE A 301 -6.77 12.91 22.76
CA ILE A 301 -6.57 13.10 24.20
C ILE A 301 -7.84 13.66 24.85
N GLU A 302 -8.46 14.69 24.29
CA GLU A 302 -9.66 15.31 24.84
C GLU A 302 -10.87 14.36 24.83
N ARG A 303 -10.95 13.43 23.87
CA ARG A 303 -11.98 12.37 23.90
C ARG A 303 -11.76 11.40 25.06
N ALA A 304 -10.51 11.10 25.44
CA ALA A 304 -10.23 10.29 26.63
C ALA A 304 -10.65 11.00 27.93
N LEU A 305 -10.71 12.34 27.92
CA LEU A 305 -11.16 13.19 29.03
C LEU A 305 -12.68 13.43 29.05
N ALA A 306 -13.47 12.76 28.20
CA ALA A 306 -14.91 12.95 28.21
C ALA A 306 -15.50 12.57 29.59
N PRO A 307 -16.41 13.38 30.17
CA PRO A 307 -16.88 13.13 31.53
C PRO A 307 -17.64 11.81 31.66
N ASP A 308 -18.46 11.49 30.66
CA ASP A 308 -19.16 10.22 30.55
C ASP A 308 -18.21 9.14 29.98
N PRO A 309 -17.94 8.05 30.73
CA PRO A 309 -17.14 6.92 30.25
C PRO A 309 -17.56 6.37 28.88
N ALA A 310 -18.85 6.35 28.57
CA ALA A 310 -19.37 5.83 27.31
C ALA A 310 -19.03 6.72 26.09
N ARG A 311 -18.76 8.02 26.33
CA ARG A 311 -18.33 8.96 25.28
C ARG A 311 -16.83 8.95 25.03
N ARG A 312 -16.04 8.26 25.86
CA ARG A 312 -14.60 8.11 25.68
C ARG A 312 -14.29 7.16 24.51
N HIS A 313 -13.05 6.68 24.40
CA HIS A 313 -12.75 5.63 23.42
C HIS A 313 -13.20 4.29 24.00
N ALA A 314 -13.71 3.38 23.17
CA ALA A 314 -14.26 2.10 23.62
C ALA A 314 -13.27 1.22 24.41
N GLY A 315 -11.97 1.54 24.37
CA GLY A 315 -10.95 1.02 25.26
C GLY A 315 -9.59 1.66 24.97
N VAL A 316 -8.58 1.31 25.77
CA VAL A 316 -7.21 1.85 25.61
C VAL A 316 -6.57 1.48 24.26
N LEU A 317 -6.95 0.36 23.65
CA LEU A 317 -6.48 -0.01 22.31
C LEU A 317 -7.05 0.89 21.20
N VAL A 318 -8.27 1.40 21.38
CA VAL A 318 -8.86 2.37 20.43
C VAL A 318 -8.19 3.73 20.58
N LEU A 319 -7.88 4.14 21.83
CA LEU A 319 -7.07 5.32 22.09
C LEU A 319 -5.66 5.17 21.47
N LEU A 320 -5.03 4.01 21.60
CA LEU A 320 -3.74 3.71 20.96
C LEU A 320 -3.79 3.94 19.46
N ALA A 321 -4.78 3.37 18.76
CA ALA A 321 -4.93 3.56 17.32
C ALA A 321 -5.15 5.04 16.95
N ALA A 322 -5.89 5.79 17.77
CA ALA A 322 -6.09 7.22 17.57
C ALA A 322 -4.79 8.02 17.75
N LEU A 323 -3.95 7.67 18.73
CA LEU A 323 -2.63 8.28 18.95
C LEU A 323 -1.66 7.96 17.81
N GLU A 324 -1.61 6.71 17.34
CA GLU A 324 -0.79 6.30 16.19
C GLU A 324 -1.20 7.06 14.91
N ALA A 325 -2.51 7.21 14.68
CA ALA A 325 -3.01 7.97 13.54
C ALA A 325 -2.68 9.47 13.64
N ALA A 326 -2.56 10.02 14.85
CA ALA A 326 -2.37 11.45 15.06
C ALA A 326 -0.98 11.97 14.66
N LEU A 327 0.05 11.12 14.67
CA LEU A 327 1.40 11.46 14.20
C LEU A 327 1.69 11.06 12.76
N ARG A 328 0.77 10.35 12.09
CA ARG A 328 0.97 10.04 10.66
C ARG A 328 1.05 11.35 9.88
N PRO A 329 2.13 11.60 9.14
CA PRO A 329 2.25 12.83 8.37
C PRO A 329 1.08 12.92 7.39
N TRP A 330 0.37 14.05 7.37
CA TRP A 330 -0.71 14.31 6.40
C TRP A 330 -0.25 14.01 4.95
N ARG A 331 1.05 14.22 4.64
CA ARG A 331 1.65 13.86 3.35
C ARG A 331 1.37 12.41 2.94
N MET A 332 1.41 11.44 3.85
CA MET A 332 1.12 10.04 3.53
C MET A 332 -0.37 9.76 3.30
N GLN A 333 -1.29 10.49 3.94
CA GLN A 333 -2.73 10.38 3.65
C GLN A 333 -3.10 11.09 2.34
N ALA A 334 -2.48 12.24 2.04
CA ALA A 334 -2.67 12.96 0.80
C ALA A 334 -2.14 12.18 -0.42
N LEU A 335 -1.01 11.47 -0.28
CA LEU A 335 -0.47 10.59 -1.32
C LEU A 335 -1.41 9.42 -1.66
N HIS A 336 -2.08 8.82 -0.66
CA HIS A 336 -3.09 7.78 -0.92
C HIS A 336 -4.28 8.32 -1.72
N TRP A 337 -4.83 9.49 -1.34
CA TRP A 337 -5.94 10.10 -2.07
C TRP A 337 -5.55 10.63 -3.46
N ALA A 338 -4.32 11.13 -3.61
CA ALA A 338 -3.77 11.51 -4.92
C ALA A 338 -3.61 10.30 -5.85
N GLY A 339 -3.18 9.16 -5.31
CA GLY A 339 -3.10 7.89 -6.05
C GLY A 339 -4.49 7.42 -6.54
N VAL A 340 -5.50 7.46 -5.67
CA VAL A 340 -6.88 7.11 -6.04
C VAL A 340 -7.44 8.04 -7.11
N ALA A 341 -7.23 9.36 -6.98
CA ALA A 341 -7.68 10.33 -7.98
C ALA A 341 -7.01 10.11 -9.34
N ALA A 342 -5.71 9.81 -9.36
CA ALA A 342 -4.98 9.50 -10.59
C ALA A 342 -5.55 8.25 -11.29
N VAL A 343 -5.87 7.19 -10.53
CA VAL A 343 -6.50 5.98 -11.10
C VAL A 343 -7.87 6.28 -11.69
N VAL A 344 -8.71 7.07 -11.01
CA VAL A 344 -10.03 7.47 -11.53
C VAL A 344 -9.91 8.26 -12.82
N VAL A 345 -8.97 9.21 -12.90
CA VAL A 345 -8.72 9.99 -14.12
C VAL A 345 -8.26 9.09 -15.26
N VAL A 346 -7.35 8.15 -15.01
CA VAL A 346 -6.88 7.19 -16.02
C VAL A 346 -8.01 6.30 -16.51
N VAL A 347 -8.84 5.77 -15.61
CA VAL A 347 -10.00 4.94 -15.99
C VAL A 347 -11.01 5.75 -16.79
N ALA A 348 -11.33 6.98 -16.37
CA ALA A 348 -12.25 7.87 -17.08
C ALA A 348 -11.72 8.26 -18.48
N ALA A 349 -10.42 8.56 -18.59
CA ALA A 349 -9.80 8.84 -19.88
C ALA A 349 -9.85 7.61 -20.81
N ALA A 350 -9.60 6.41 -20.28
CA ALA A 350 -9.68 5.17 -21.05
C ALA A 350 -11.11 4.85 -21.52
N THR A 351 -12.14 5.12 -20.71
CA THR A 351 -13.54 4.95 -21.14
C THR A 351 -13.96 6.00 -22.17
N VAL A 352 -13.57 7.27 -22.01
CA VAL A 352 -13.85 8.31 -23.01
C VAL A 352 -13.19 7.99 -24.35
N TRP A 353 -11.94 7.53 -24.34
CA TRP A 353 -11.23 7.14 -25.56
C TRP A 353 -11.92 5.98 -26.31
N ARG A 354 -12.51 5.01 -25.58
CA ARG A 354 -13.30 3.92 -26.18
C ARG A 354 -14.64 4.34 -26.76
N LEU A 355 -15.19 5.48 -26.35
CA LEU A 355 -16.51 5.98 -26.79
C LEU A 355 -16.43 6.96 -27.97
N LEU A 356 -15.22 7.39 -28.35
CA LEU A 356 -15.04 8.24 -29.54
C LEU A 356 -15.21 7.40 -30.82
N PRO A 357 -16.02 7.85 -31.80
CA PRO A 357 -16.20 7.13 -33.05
C PRO A 357 -14.88 7.07 -33.84
N ALA A 358 -14.55 5.88 -34.37
CA ALA A 358 -13.39 5.71 -35.25
C ALA A 358 -13.54 6.58 -36.51
N PRO A 359 -12.46 7.17 -37.05
CA PRO A 359 -12.51 7.89 -38.30
C PRO A 359 -12.93 6.94 -39.44
N ALA A 360 -13.81 7.41 -40.33
CA ALA A 360 -14.28 6.62 -41.46
C ALA A 360 -13.13 6.29 -42.44
N LEU A 361 -13.13 5.07 -42.98
CA LEU A 361 -12.17 4.59 -43.96
C LEU A 361 -12.16 5.51 -45.19
N GLN A 362 -10.99 6.13 -45.46
CA GLN A 362 -10.75 7.00 -46.61
C GLN A 362 -10.02 6.22 -47.70
N LEU A 363 -10.69 6.04 -48.84
CA LEU A 363 -10.20 5.36 -50.04
C LEU A 363 -10.46 6.24 -51.26
N ASP A 364 -9.45 6.43 -52.10
CA ASP A 364 -9.59 6.98 -53.45
C ASP A 364 -9.24 5.86 -54.44
N SER A 365 -10.22 5.40 -55.21
CA SER A 365 -10.02 4.34 -56.21
C SER A 365 -10.47 4.82 -57.60
N SER A 366 -9.70 4.50 -58.63
CA SER A 366 -10.02 4.90 -60.00
C SER A 366 -9.42 3.97 -61.04
N PHE A 367 -10.24 3.59 -62.00
CA PHE A 367 -9.80 2.80 -63.15
C PHE A 367 -9.17 3.69 -64.21
N PHE A 368 -8.18 3.12 -64.89
CA PHE A 368 -7.49 3.73 -66.02
C PHE A 368 -7.39 2.74 -67.16
N ARG A 369 -7.50 3.26 -68.39
CA ARG A 369 -7.16 2.57 -69.63
C ARG A 369 -5.80 3.06 -70.13
N ASP A 370 -4.88 2.14 -70.37
CA ASP A 370 -3.59 2.41 -70.98
C ASP A 370 -3.63 2.10 -72.49
N ASP A 371 -3.36 3.11 -73.33
CA ASP A 371 -3.00 2.98 -74.74
C ASP A 371 -1.49 3.24 -74.92
N ALA A 372 -0.89 2.82 -76.03
CA ALA A 372 0.55 2.85 -76.32
C ALA A 372 1.23 4.23 -76.12
N SER A 373 0.47 5.33 -75.99
CA SER A 373 0.98 6.68 -75.73
C SER A 373 0.14 7.52 -74.74
N HIS A 374 -0.99 7.01 -74.23
CA HIS A 374 -1.91 7.82 -73.43
C HIS A 374 -2.58 6.98 -72.33
N ARG A 375 -2.71 7.57 -71.13
CA ARG A 375 -3.43 6.98 -70.00
C ARG A 375 -4.70 7.80 -69.75
N GLU A 376 -5.85 7.16 -69.88
CA GLU A 376 -7.16 7.78 -69.71
C GLU A 376 -7.82 7.27 -68.41
N ARG A 377 -8.34 8.18 -67.58
CA ARG A 377 -9.13 7.82 -66.39
C ARG A 377 -10.53 7.43 -66.84
N LEU A 378 -10.99 6.25 -66.45
CA LEU A 378 -12.33 5.76 -66.75
C LEU A 378 -13.29 6.18 -65.64
N ALA A 379 -14.34 6.92 -66.02
CA ALA A 379 -15.50 7.14 -65.14
C ALA A 379 -16.46 5.95 -65.23
N ASP A 380 -17.26 5.73 -64.18
CA ASP A 380 -18.32 4.71 -64.21
C ASP A 380 -19.24 4.92 -65.43
N GLY A 381 -19.57 3.85 -66.15
CA GLY A 381 -20.32 3.91 -67.41
C GLY A 381 -19.49 4.25 -68.67
N THR A 382 -18.18 4.52 -68.55
CA THR A 382 -17.32 4.75 -69.74
C THR A 382 -17.20 3.48 -70.57
N PRO A 383 -17.41 3.52 -71.89
CA PRO A 383 -17.37 2.32 -72.69
C PRO A 383 -15.93 1.80 -72.93
N ILE A 384 -15.77 0.49 -72.78
CA ILE A 384 -14.52 -0.24 -73.02
C ILE A 384 -14.65 -1.14 -74.24
N ALA A 385 -13.52 -1.51 -74.84
CA ALA A 385 -13.46 -2.38 -76.00
C ALA A 385 -12.53 -3.57 -75.79
N VAL A 386 -12.75 -4.64 -76.55
CA VAL A 386 -11.84 -5.79 -76.57
C VAL A 386 -10.45 -5.34 -77.01
N GLY A 387 -9.45 -5.66 -76.20
CA GLY A 387 -8.06 -5.24 -76.37
C GLY A 387 -7.59 -4.19 -75.35
N ASP A 388 -8.52 -3.46 -74.72
CA ASP A 388 -8.21 -2.42 -73.74
C ASP A 388 -7.42 -2.99 -72.55
N ARG A 389 -6.42 -2.24 -72.09
CA ARG A 389 -5.62 -2.59 -70.91
C ARG A 389 -6.02 -1.72 -69.73
N LEU A 390 -6.56 -2.35 -68.70
CA LEU A 390 -7.10 -1.70 -67.52
C LEU A 390 -6.14 -1.82 -66.34
N ARG A 391 -6.08 -0.76 -65.53
CA ARG A 391 -5.43 -0.73 -64.23
C ARG A 391 -6.32 -0.01 -63.23
N LEU A 392 -6.17 -0.35 -61.95
CA LEU A 392 -6.84 0.34 -60.85
C LEU A 392 -5.77 1.06 -60.01
N GLU A 393 -5.90 2.37 -59.86
CA GLU A 393 -5.10 3.13 -58.88
C GLU A 393 -5.89 3.24 -57.58
N ILE A 394 -5.24 2.91 -56.47
CA ILE A 394 -5.81 2.99 -55.12
C ILE A 394 -4.87 3.80 -54.23
N ALA A 395 -5.41 4.80 -53.55
CA ALA A 395 -4.74 5.50 -52.47
C ALA A 395 -5.56 5.40 -51.18
N ALA A 396 -4.91 4.98 -50.11
CA ALA A 396 -5.51 4.87 -48.78
C ALA A 396 -4.73 5.75 -47.78
N ALA A 397 -5.45 6.37 -46.85
CA ALA A 397 -4.85 7.20 -45.79
C ALA A 397 -4.35 6.37 -44.59
N GLN A 398 -4.76 5.11 -44.49
CA GLN A 398 -4.42 4.15 -43.45
C GLN A 398 -4.07 2.78 -44.08
N PRO A 399 -3.45 1.83 -43.34
CA PRO A 399 -3.31 0.46 -43.83
C PRO A 399 -4.70 -0.11 -44.15
N THR A 400 -4.88 -0.57 -45.39
CA THR A 400 -6.21 -0.97 -45.88
C THR A 400 -6.15 -2.30 -46.60
N TRP A 401 -7.01 -3.22 -46.19
CA TRP A 401 -7.24 -4.49 -46.86
C TRP A 401 -8.12 -4.27 -48.07
N VAL A 402 -7.60 -4.54 -49.27
CA VAL A 402 -8.32 -4.36 -50.53
C VAL A 402 -8.58 -5.70 -51.20
N TYR A 403 -9.78 -5.88 -51.74
CA TYR A 403 -10.17 -7.02 -52.55
C TYR A 403 -10.85 -6.52 -53.82
N VAL A 404 -10.42 -7.01 -54.98
CA VAL A 404 -10.96 -6.58 -56.27
C VAL A 404 -11.46 -7.80 -57.04
N PHE A 405 -12.70 -7.71 -57.50
CA PHE A 405 -13.39 -8.78 -58.25
C PHE A 405 -13.93 -8.24 -59.58
N ASN A 406 -14.00 -9.09 -60.60
CA ASN A 406 -14.83 -8.86 -61.78
C ASN A 406 -16.06 -9.77 -61.73
N ASP A 407 -17.22 -9.19 -61.96
CA ASP A 407 -18.54 -9.81 -62.07
C ASP A 407 -19.10 -9.51 -63.46
N ASP A 408 -18.85 -10.41 -64.41
CA ASP A 408 -19.26 -10.30 -65.81
C ASP A 408 -20.69 -10.82 -66.05
N GLY A 409 -21.46 -11.07 -65.00
CA GLY A 409 -22.81 -11.66 -65.07
C GLY A 409 -22.81 -13.16 -65.40
N ALA A 410 -21.65 -13.81 -65.45
CA ALA A 410 -21.55 -15.26 -65.39
C ALA A 410 -21.89 -15.76 -63.98
N ALA A 411 -22.04 -17.08 -63.80
CA ALA A 411 -22.36 -17.65 -62.50
C ALA A 411 -21.25 -17.48 -61.44
N GLU A 412 -20.07 -16.94 -61.79
CA GLU A 412 -18.84 -17.11 -61.01
C GLU A 412 -17.92 -15.86 -61.11
N PRO A 413 -17.50 -15.24 -59.99
CA PRO A 413 -16.68 -14.03 -59.99
C PRO A 413 -15.19 -14.33 -60.24
N THR A 414 -14.48 -13.42 -60.90
CA THR A 414 -13.02 -13.51 -61.07
C THR A 414 -12.30 -12.66 -60.03
N VAL A 415 -11.35 -13.25 -59.31
CA VAL A 415 -10.52 -12.54 -58.31
C VAL A 415 -9.35 -11.84 -59.00
N LEU A 416 -9.34 -10.50 -58.95
CA LEU A 416 -8.32 -9.66 -59.58
C LEU A 416 -7.25 -9.17 -58.61
N PHE A 417 -7.57 -9.07 -57.32
CA PHE A 417 -6.63 -8.74 -56.24
C PHE A 417 -7.17 -9.23 -54.88
N PRO A 418 -6.33 -9.74 -53.97
CA PRO A 418 -4.87 -9.95 -54.09
C PRO A 418 -4.52 -11.13 -54.99
N LEU A 419 -3.39 -11.09 -55.69
CA LEU A 419 -2.89 -12.18 -56.54
C LEU A 419 -1.62 -12.83 -55.93
N PRO A 420 -1.46 -14.17 -56.00
CA PRO A 420 -0.27 -14.83 -55.47
C PRO A 420 0.99 -14.43 -56.24
N GLY A 421 2.06 -14.06 -55.52
CA GLY A 421 3.36 -13.71 -56.13
C GLY A 421 3.41 -12.37 -56.86
N ILE A 422 2.34 -11.57 -56.83
CA ILE A 422 2.27 -10.24 -57.43
C ILE A 422 2.26 -9.18 -56.33
N ALA A 423 3.10 -8.17 -56.46
CA ALA A 423 3.10 -7.00 -55.58
C ALA A 423 2.14 -5.93 -56.14
N PRO A 424 1.46 -5.13 -55.29
CA PRO A 424 1.58 -5.07 -53.84
C PRO A 424 0.88 -6.22 -53.10
N VAL A 425 1.33 -6.51 -51.88
CA VAL A 425 0.65 -7.45 -50.97
C VAL A 425 -0.44 -6.74 -50.18
N ASN A 426 -1.46 -7.49 -49.76
CA ASN A 426 -2.50 -7.00 -48.86
C ASN A 426 -2.01 -7.12 -47.40
N PRO A 427 -2.22 -6.12 -46.52
CA PRO A 427 -2.87 -4.83 -46.73
C PRO A 427 -1.98 -3.81 -47.46
N LEU A 428 -2.62 -2.92 -48.23
CA LEU A 428 -1.95 -1.78 -48.87
C LEU A 428 -1.49 -0.78 -47.80
N GLN A 429 -0.25 -0.31 -47.91
CA GLN A 429 0.32 0.66 -46.97
C GLN A 429 -0.16 2.09 -47.26
N PRO A 430 -0.34 2.94 -46.23
CA PRO A 430 -0.83 4.30 -46.39
C PRO A 430 0.16 5.22 -47.12
N GLY A 431 -0.36 6.31 -47.69
CA GLY A 431 0.46 7.40 -48.25
C GLY A 431 1.15 7.10 -49.58
N THR A 432 0.91 5.92 -50.16
CA THR A 432 1.37 5.51 -51.49
C THR A 432 0.17 5.28 -52.39
N ARG A 433 0.25 5.76 -53.64
CA ARG A 433 -0.75 5.42 -54.67
C ARG A 433 -0.34 4.11 -55.33
N TRP A 434 -1.08 3.05 -55.04
CA TRP A 434 -0.84 1.70 -55.52
C TRP A 434 -1.51 1.48 -56.87
N GLN A 435 -0.82 0.82 -57.79
CA GLN A 435 -1.39 0.35 -59.06
C GLN A 435 -1.66 -1.15 -58.96
N LEU A 436 -2.89 -1.56 -59.28
CA LEU A 436 -3.32 -2.95 -59.36
C LEU A 436 -3.56 -3.33 -60.83
N PRO A 437 -3.20 -4.56 -61.27
CA PRO A 437 -2.72 -5.69 -60.47
C PRO A 437 -1.28 -5.53 -59.95
N GLY A 438 -0.52 -4.54 -60.44
CA GLY A 438 0.79 -4.18 -59.92
C GLY A 438 1.93 -4.76 -60.76
N HIS A 439 2.84 -5.54 -60.16
CA HIS A 439 3.98 -6.13 -60.87
C HIS A 439 4.42 -7.48 -60.30
N ASP A 440 5.01 -8.33 -61.13
CA ASP A 440 5.59 -9.64 -60.74
C ASP A 440 7.05 -9.54 -60.25
N GLY A 441 7.58 -8.32 -60.16
CA GLY A 441 8.96 -8.02 -59.77
C GLY A 441 9.86 -7.60 -60.94
N VAL A 442 9.42 -7.84 -62.18
CA VAL A 442 10.14 -7.46 -63.40
C VAL A 442 9.28 -6.63 -64.35
N THR A 443 7.99 -6.97 -64.48
CA THR A 443 7.07 -6.35 -65.44
C THR A 443 5.85 -5.77 -64.75
N ALA A 444 5.45 -4.57 -65.18
CA ALA A 444 4.19 -3.96 -64.74
C ALA A 444 3.02 -4.63 -65.46
N LEU A 445 2.04 -5.05 -64.69
CA LEU A 445 0.91 -5.84 -65.16
C LEU A 445 -0.33 -4.96 -65.39
N SER A 446 -1.20 -5.42 -66.28
CA SER A 446 -2.50 -4.80 -66.58
C SER A 446 -3.53 -5.90 -66.86
N TRP A 447 -4.80 -5.64 -66.55
CA TRP A 447 -5.90 -6.53 -66.94
C TRP A 447 -6.32 -6.22 -68.38
N GLN A 448 -6.26 -7.19 -69.29
CA GLN A 448 -6.67 -6.98 -70.68
C GLN A 448 -8.08 -7.49 -70.95
N VAL A 449 -8.93 -6.65 -71.54
CA VAL A 449 -10.29 -7.01 -71.98
C VAL A 449 -10.18 -7.96 -73.18
N ASP A 450 -10.70 -9.18 -73.06
CA ASP A 450 -10.44 -10.26 -74.02
C ASP A 450 -11.68 -10.80 -74.76
N ARG A 451 -12.90 -10.38 -74.37
CA ARG A 451 -14.17 -10.80 -74.99
C ARG A 451 -15.20 -9.68 -75.00
N GLU A 452 -16.11 -9.72 -75.97
CA GLU A 452 -17.28 -8.84 -76.01
C GLU A 452 -18.31 -9.32 -74.97
N ALA A 453 -18.63 -8.45 -74.01
CA ALA A 453 -19.73 -8.62 -73.06
C ALA A 453 -20.74 -7.47 -73.21
N LEU A 454 -21.89 -7.51 -72.53
CA LEU A 454 -22.76 -6.32 -72.48
C LEU A 454 -22.13 -5.24 -71.58
N THR A 455 -21.61 -5.65 -70.43
CA THR A 455 -20.97 -4.81 -69.40
C THR A 455 -19.98 -5.65 -68.59
N ASP A 456 -18.85 -5.08 -68.18
CA ASP A 456 -18.02 -5.64 -67.10
C ASP A 456 -18.31 -4.89 -65.79
N THR A 457 -18.54 -5.61 -64.68
CA THR A 457 -18.67 -4.99 -63.36
C THR A 457 -17.45 -5.31 -62.49
N PHE A 458 -16.71 -4.29 -62.08
CA PHE A 458 -15.66 -4.42 -61.09
C PHE A 458 -16.18 -4.05 -59.69
N VAL A 459 -15.88 -4.89 -58.70
CA VAL A 459 -16.22 -4.66 -57.29
C VAL A 459 -14.93 -4.51 -56.49
N VAL A 460 -14.74 -3.33 -55.89
CA VAL A 460 -13.61 -3.00 -55.03
C VAL A 460 -14.10 -2.93 -53.59
N ILE A 461 -13.57 -3.80 -52.73
CA ILE A 461 -13.89 -3.86 -51.31
C ILE A 461 -12.65 -3.41 -50.54
N ALA A 462 -12.82 -2.46 -49.62
CA ALA A 462 -11.76 -1.98 -48.75
C ALA A 462 -12.21 -2.03 -47.29
N ALA A 463 -11.33 -2.53 -46.41
CA ALA A 463 -11.57 -2.62 -44.97
C ALA A 463 -10.32 -2.25 -44.16
N ASP A 464 -10.49 -1.83 -42.91
CA ASP A 464 -9.38 -1.59 -41.97
C ASP A 464 -8.79 -2.90 -41.39
N GLU A 465 -9.57 -3.97 -41.38
CA GLU A 465 -9.17 -5.32 -40.95
C GLU A 465 -9.40 -6.38 -42.06
N PRO A 466 -8.69 -7.52 -42.01
CA PRO A 466 -8.88 -8.60 -42.99
C PRO A 466 -10.30 -9.16 -42.91
N LEU A 467 -10.97 -9.27 -44.06
CA LEU A 467 -12.32 -9.80 -44.15
C LEU A 467 -12.26 -11.32 -44.26
N ALA A 468 -12.25 -12.02 -43.12
CA ALA A 468 -12.14 -13.48 -43.04
C ALA A 468 -13.08 -14.22 -44.02
N ARG A 469 -14.33 -13.78 -44.15
CA ARG A 469 -15.30 -14.37 -45.11
C ARG A 469 -14.89 -14.20 -46.57
N VAL A 470 -14.32 -13.05 -46.92
CA VAL A 470 -13.83 -12.78 -48.27
C VAL A 470 -12.61 -13.64 -48.57
N GLU A 471 -11.70 -13.78 -47.59
CA GLU A 471 -10.51 -14.62 -47.73
C GLU A 471 -10.84 -16.11 -47.82
N GLU A 472 -11.78 -16.58 -47.01
CA GLU A 472 -12.34 -17.93 -47.10
C GLU A 472 -12.95 -18.18 -48.48
N GLY A 473 -13.74 -17.22 -48.99
CA GLY A 473 -14.33 -17.27 -50.33
C GLY A 473 -13.25 -17.37 -51.42
N ILE A 474 -12.26 -16.49 -51.40
CA ILE A 474 -11.12 -16.51 -52.34
C ILE A 474 -10.37 -17.85 -52.27
N ALA A 475 -10.12 -18.38 -51.07
CA ALA A 475 -9.42 -19.64 -50.88
C ALA A 475 -10.25 -20.86 -51.33
N GLN A 476 -11.56 -20.84 -51.11
CA GLN A 476 -12.49 -21.87 -51.60
C GLN A 476 -12.53 -21.86 -53.12
N TRP A 477 -12.70 -20.68 -53.71
CA TRP A 477 -12.61 -20.47 -55.13
C TRP A 477 -11.27 -21.05 -55.63
N ARG A 478 -10.11 -20.55 -55.20
CA ARG A 478 -8.82 -21.03 -55.74
C ARG A 478 -8.64 -22.55 -55.68
N ARG A 479 -9.13 -23.22 -54.63
CA ARG A 479 -9.09 -24.69 -54.51
C ARG A 479 -9.96 -25.42 -55.52
N ALA A 480 -11.09 -24.84 -55.91
CA ALA A 480 -11.95 -25.42 -56.94
C ALA A 480 -11.30 -25.43 -58.35
N ALA A 481 -10.26 -24.62 -58.58
CA ALA A 481 -9.55 -24.49 -59.86
C ALA A 481 -8.29 -25.38 -60.01
N ALA A 482 -8.34 -26.65 -59.57
CA ALA A 482 -7.26 -27.68 -59.53
C ALA A 482 -6.30 -27.78 -60.78
N PRO A 483 -5.09 -28.38 -60.62
CA PRO A 483 -3.83 -27.89 -61.23
C PRO A 483 -3.52 -28.21 -62.70
N ASP A 484 -4.31 -29.03 -63.41
CA ASP A 484 -3.87 -29.68 -64.66
C ASP A 484 -4.75 -29.40 -65.88
N SER A 485 -5.57 -28.36 -65.81
CA SER A 485 -6.42 -27.95 -66.92
C SER A 485 -5.82 -26.72 -67.60
N ALA A 486 -5.46 -26.88 -68.87
CA ALA A 486 -5.44 -25.80 -69.85
C ALA A 486 -6.84 -25.16 -69.91
N LEU A 487 -7.13 -24.25 -68.99
CA LEU A 487 -8.45 -23.66 -68.81
C LEU A 487 -8.41 -22.19 -69.23
N VAL A 488 -8.96 -22.01 -70.42
CA VAL A 488 -9.49 -20.79 -71.03
C VAL A 488 -10.07 -19.83 -69.97
N SER A 489 -9.46 -18.65 -69.80
CA SER A 489 -10.10 -17.52 -69.13
C SER A 489 -11.32 -17.07 -69.95
N ARG A 490 -12.47 -16.95 -69.29
CA ARG A 490 -13.62 -16.19 -69.79
C ARG A 490 -13.64 -14.88 -69.00
N GLY A 491 -13.61 -13.75 -69.71
CA GLY A 491 -13.59 -12.41 -69.09
C GLY A 491 -12.17 -11.91 -68.79
N VAL A 492 -12.00 -10.58 -68.83
CA VAL A 492 -10.78 -9.75 -68.72
C VAL A 492 -9.62 -10.46 -68.00
N GLY A 493 -8.89 -11.31 -68.71
CA GLY A 493 -8.13 -12.39 -68.06
C GLY A 493 -6.70 -12.62 -68.55
N ARG A 494 -6.16 -11.82 -69.48
CA ARG A 494 -4.73 -11.88 -69.79
C ARG A 494 -3.97 -10.78 -69.05
N LEU A 495 -3.23 -11.17 -68.02
CA LEU A 495 -2.08 -10.40 -67.53
C LEU A 495 -1.07 -10.32 -68.68
N ALA A 496 -0.81 -9.13 -69.20
CA ALA A 496 0.12 -8.93 -70.31
C ALA A 496 1.59 -8.95 -69.86
N ALA A 497 2.03 -10.09 -69.31
CA ALA A 497 3.37 -10.69 -69.36
C ALA A 497 3.26 -12.07 -68.65
N ALA A 498 3.13 -13.13 -69.45
CA ALA A 498 3.10 -14.56 -69.11
C ALA A 498 2.82 -14.98 -67.64
N GLN A 499 1.55 -15.00 -67.23
CA GLN A 499 0.88 -16.08 -66.46
C GLN A 499 -0.60 -15.73 -66.24
N THR A 500 -1.50 -16.67 -66.50
CA THR A 500 -2.97 -16.45 -66.55
C THR A 500 -3.61 -16.76 -65.20
N PRO A 501 -4.40 -15.86 -64.58
CA PRO A 501 -5.18 -16.20 -63.39
C PRO A 501 -6.38 -17.08 -63.77
N ALA A 502 -6.58 -18.14 -62.99
CA ALA A 502 -7.64 -19.13 -63.20
C ALA A 502 -9.03 -18.55 -62.91
N ALA A 503 -9.96 -18.75 -63.85
CA ALA A 503 -11.40 -18.62 -63.62
C ALA A 503 -11.88 -19.81 -62.77
N VAL A 504 -12.79 -19.55 -61.84
CA VAL A 504 -13.05 -20.45 -60.73
C VAL A 504 -14.55 -20.53 -60.40
N PRO A 505 -15.09 -21.73 -60.09
CA PRO A 505 -16.51 -21.89 -59.78
C PRO A 505 -17.04 -21.34 -58.46
N GLY A 506 -18.11 -20.52 -58.52
CA GLY A 506 -19.01 -20.28 -57.39
C GLY A 506 -19.95 -19.07 -57.49
N THR A 507 -21.25 -19.32 -57.42
CA THR A 507 -22.38 -18.37 -57.28
C THR A 507 -22.42 -17.66 -55.91
N GLY A 508 -21.31 -17.01 -55.53
CA GLY A 508 -21.08 -16.57 -54.14
C GLY A 508 -20.86 -15.07 -53.91
N LEU A 509 -20.50 -14.26 -54.92
CA LEU A 509 -20.09 -12.87 -54.68
C LEU A 509 -21.21 -12.00 -54.12
N THR A 510 -22.40 -12.02 -54.74
CA THR A 510 -23.55 -11.22 -54.27
C THR A 510 -23.96 -11.56 -52.84
N GLU A 511 -23.98 -12.86 -52.51
CA GLU A 511 -24.29 -13.32 -51.15
C GLU A 511 -23.16 -12.97 -50.16
N LEU A 512 -21.90 -13.05 -50.59
CA LEU A 512 -20.74 -12.61 -49.81
C LEU A 512 -20.80 -11.11 -49.51
N LEU A 513 -21.10 -10.27 -50.52
CA LEU A 513 -21.25 -8.81 -50.38
C LEU A 513 -22.37 -8.46 -49.39
N ARG A 514 -23.48 -9.20 -49.43
CA ARG A 514 -24.58 -9.06 -48.46
C ARG A 514 -24.16 -9.47 -47.04
N GLN A 515 -23.42 -10.57 -46.90
CA GLN A 515 -22.97 -11.09 -45.60
C GLN A 515 -21.94 -10.18 -44.92
N ILE A 516 -21.04 -9.55 -45.69
CA ILE A 516 -20.09 -8.56 -45.14
C ILE A 516 -20.72 -7.18 -44.92
N GLY A 517 -21.96 -6.99 -45.40
CA GLY A 517 -22.73 -5.77 -45.18
C GLY A 517 -22.31 -4.60 -46.07
N CYS A 518 -21.94 -4.85 -47.34
CA CYS A 518 -21.62 -3.78 -48.29
C CYS A 518 -22.79 -2.80 -48.53
N ASP A 519 -24.03 -3.21 -48.28
CA ASP A 519 -25.21 -2.34 -48.40
C ASP A 519 -25.45 -1.47 -47.15
N ALA A 520 -24.69 -1.68 -46.07
CA ALA A 520 -24.80 -0.91 -44.83
C ALA A 520 -23.75 0.19 -44.76
N ALA A 521 -24.14 1.38 -44.27
CA ALA A 521 -23.22 2.49 -44.03
C ALA A 521 -22.30 2.19 -42.83
N ARG A 522 -21.20 1.50 -43.11
CA ARG A 522 -20.14 1.13 -42.16
C ARG A 522 -18.97 2.11 -42.25
N ALA A 523 -18.37 2.45 -41.11
CA ALA A 523 -17.20 3.33 -41.07
C ALA A 523 -15.90 2.58 -41.42
N ASP A 524 -15.88 1.28 -41.17
CA ASP A 524 -14.75 0.35 -41.30
C ASP A 524 -14.70 -0.39 -42.64
N LEU A 525 -15.74 -0.25 -43.48
CA LEU A 525 -15.90 -0.96 -44.75
C LEU A 525 -16.34 0.00 -45.86
N ARG A 526 -15.70 -0.09 -47.02
CA ARG A 526 -16.09 0.60 -48.26
C ARG A 526 -16.23 -0.42 -49.38
N CYS A 527 -17.34 -0.36 -50.11
CA CYS A 527 -17.57 -1.17 -51.29
C CYS A 527 -17.90 -0.25 -52.47
N GLU A 528 -17.07 -0.24 -53.50
CA GLU A 528 -17.25 0.54 -54.72
C GLU A 528 -17.51 -0.40 -55.90
N ARG A 529 -18.47 -0.04 -56.74
CA ARG A 529 -18.84 -0.80 -57.94
C ARG A 529 -18.62 0.08 -59.17
N PHE A 530 -17.88 -0.44 -60.14
CA PHE A 530 -17.62 0.21 -61.42
C PHE A 530 -18.19 -0.66 -62.53
N VAL A 531 -19.03 -0.11 -63.39
CA VAL A 531 -19.71 -0.80 -64.49
C VAL A 531 -19.30 -0.15 -65.81
N PHE A 532 -18.61 -0.91 -66.65
CA PHE A 532 -18.15 -0.43 -67.96
C PHE A 532 -18.90 -1.15 -69.08
N PRO A 533 -19.74 -0.45 -69.87
CA PRO A 533 -20.39 -1.05 -71.03
C PRO A 533 -19.39 -1.32 -72.16
N HIS A 534 -19.65 -2.32 -73.00
CA HIS A 534 -18.81 -2.54 -74.18
C HIS A 534 -19.30 -1.73 -75.38
N THR A 535 -18.38 -1.15 -76.16
CA THR A 535 -18.73 -0.58 -77.47
C THR A 535 -19.19 -1.70 -78.41
N ARG A 536 -20.45 -1.69 -78.85
CA ARG A 536 -20.89 -2.57 -79.95
C ARG A 536 -20.13 -2.15 -81.22
N ARG A 537 -19.42 -3.08 -81.85
CA ARG A 537 -18.91 -2.89 -83.20
C ARG A 537 -20.02 -2.86 -84.23
#